data_AF-A0A8I2YUE3-F1
#
_entry.id   AF-A0A8I2YUE3-F1
#
_cell.length_a   1.000
_cell.length_b   1.000
_cell.length_c   1.000
_cell.angle_alpha   90.00
_cell.angle_beta   90.00
_cell.angle_gamma   90.00
#
_symmetry.space_group_name_H-M   'P 1'
#
loop_
_entity.id
_entity.type
_entity.pdbx_description
1 polymer ?
#
loop_
_entity_poly.entity_id
_entity_poly.type
_entity_poly.pdbx_seq_one_letter_code
_entity_poly.pdbx_strand_id
1 'polypeptide(L)'
;MPVKQPTVPLHKASGLLASPVTAATYQTPALFKPIKVGRLTLQHRIVLAPLTRFRAYTFHVPGPQQASYYSQRGSTPGTLLITEGTFTSHDAGGYGNVPGIYTDEHIKGHRRRACQGIVHWHTYTIGYTCVNYSAPR
;
A
#
# COMPACT_ATOMS: atom_id res chain seq x y z
N MET A 1 -7.14 37.19 -48.13
CA MET A 1 -7.09 38.46 -47.39
C MET A 1 -6.19 38.29 -46.18
N PRO A 2 -5.15 39.13 -45.98
CA PRO A 2 -4.24 38.98 -44.84
C PRO A 2 -4.82 39.65 -43.59
N VAL A 3 -4.84 38.93 -42.47
CA VAL A 3 -5.23 39.49 -41.17
C VAL A 3 -4.01 40.17 -40.56
N LYS A 4 -4.08 41.49 -40.43
CA LYS A 4 -3.02 42.33 -39.85
C LYS A 4 -3.15 42.30 -38.31
N GLN A 5 -2.14 41.79 -37.60
CA GLN A 5 -2.12 41.87 -36.14
C GLN A 5 -1.75 43.28 -35.67
N PRO A 6 -2.40 43.82 -34.61
CA PRO A 6 -2.03 45.09 -34.03
C PRO A 6 -0.78 44.96 -33.15
N THR A 7 0.21 45.82 -33.37
CA THR A 7 1.40 45.96 -32.53
C THR A 7 1.06 46.81 -31.29
N VAL A 8 1.15 46.21 -30.10
CA VAL A 8 1.00 46.92 -28.83
C VAL A 8 2.37 47.49 -28.41
N PRO A 9 2.49 48.77 -28.03
CA PRO A 9 3.77 49.34 -27.61
C PRO A 9 4.19 48.79 -26.24
N LEU A 10 5.45 48.36 -26.15
CA LEU A 10 6.10 47.98 -24.90
C LEU A 10 6.26 49.21 -23.98
N HIS A 11 5.42 49.30 -22.95
CA HIS A 11 5.74 50.13 -21.79
C HIS A 11 6.91 49.51 -21.04
N LYS A 12 8.03 50.24 -20.96
CA LYS A 12 9.17 49.91 -20.09
C LYS A 12 8.71 49.93 -18.63
N ALA A 13 8.51 48.76 -18.05
CA ALA A 13 8.37 48.61 -16.61
C ALA A 13 9.76 48.72 -15.96
N SER A 14 10.12 49.93 -15.54
CA SER A 14 11.21 50.16 -14.60
C SER A 14 10.88 49.51 -13.26
N GLY A 15 11.81 48.70 -12.75
CA GLY A 15 11.99 48.46 -11.32
C GLY A 15 10.93 47.61 -10.62
N LEU A 16 10.94 46.29 -10.88
CA LEU A 16 10.53 45.33 -9.87
C LEU A 16 11.79 44.64 -9.34
N LEU A 17 12.19 44.99 -8.12
CA LEU A 17 13.19 44.24 -7.36
C LEU A 17 12.67 42.81 -7.22
N ALA A 18 13.29 41.88 -7.95
CA ALA A 18 13.05 40.46 -7.78
C ALA A 18 13.42 40.11 -6.33
N SER A 19 12.39 39.97 -5.48
CA SER A 19 12.59 39.43 -4.15
C SER A 19 13.18 38.03 -4.31
N PRO A 20 14.29 37.68 -3.64
CA PRO A 20 14.81 36.34 -3.72
C PRO A 20 13.76 35.40 -3.12
N VAL A 21 13.10 34.62 -3.98
CA VAL A 21 12.34 33.46 -3.54
C VAL A 21 13.39 32.54 -2.93
N THR A 22 13.57 32.68 -1.62
CA THR A 22 14.46 31.83 -0.84
C THR A 22 13.92 30.43 -1.04
N ALA A 23 14.70 29.58 -1.72
CA ALA A 23 14.32 28.19 -1.93
C ALA A 23 14.11 27.55 -0.56
N ALA A 24 12.85 27.37 -0.16
CA ALA A 24 12.52 26.71 1.08
C ALA A 24 13.14 25.33 1.04
N THR A 25 13.98 25.00 2.03
CA THR A 25 14.53 23.66 2.19
C THR A 25 13.37 22.74 2.55
N TYR A 26 12.84 22.03 1.56
CA TYR A 26 11.80 21.02 1.78
C TYR A 26 12.43 19.85 2.54
N GLN A 27 12.27 19.89 3.87
CA GLN A 27 12.59 18.77 4.73
C GLN A 27 11.64 17.62 4.39
N THR A 28 12.19 16.41 4.22
CA THR A 28 11.36 15.21 3.98
C THR A 28 10.35 15.07 5.14
N PRO A 29 9.04 15.04 4.85
CA PRO A 29 8.02 14.86 5.88
C PRO A 29 8.26 13.58 6.67
N ALA A 30 7.93 13.59 7.96
CA ALA A 30 8.08 12.41 8.82
C ALA A 30 7.40 11.15 8.27
N LEU A 31 6.33 11.32 7.48
CA LEU A 31 5.59 10.26 6.80
C LEU A 31 6.49 9.39 5.88
N PHE A 32 7.47 9.99 5.22
CA PHE A 32 8.39 9.31 4.29
C PHE A 32 9.75 8.99 4.93
N LYS A 33 9.87 9.16 6.25
CA LYS A 33 11.08 8.76 6.98
C LYS A 33 10.98 7.29 7.41
N PRO A 34 12.08 6.52 7.32
CA PRO A 34 12.11 5.16 7.80
C PRO A 34 11.71 5.02 9.26
N ILE A 35 11.16 3.86 9.62
CA ILE A 35 10.80 3.51 10.99
C ILE A 35 11.01 2.02 11.23
N LYS A 36 11.46 1.66 12.43
CA LYS A 36 11.55 0.27 12.86
C LYS A 36 10.23 -0.16 13.51
N VAL A 37 9.64 -1.24 13.01
CA VAL A 37 8.42 -1.86 13.54
C VAL A 37 8.74 -3.32 13.86
N GLY A 38 8.91 -3.63 15.15
CA GLY A 38 9.34 -4.95 15.60
C GLY A 38 10.71 -5.33 14.99
N ARG A 39 10.72 -6.37 14.14
CA ARG A 39 11.92 -6.84 13.43
C ARG A 39 12.09 -6.24 12.03
N LEU A 40 11.13 -5.46 11.56
CA LEU A 40 11.11 -4.89 10.22
C LEU A 40 11.56 -3.43 10.23
N THR A 41 12.30 -3.03 9.21
CA THR A 41 12.61 -1.62 8.94
C THR A 41 11.79 -1.21 7.72
N LEU A 42 10.81 -0.33 7.94
CA LEU A 42 9.98 0.23 6.89
C LEU A 42 10.66 1.46 6.30
N GLN A 43 10.55 1.64 4.99
CA GLN A 43 11.14 2.79 4.29
C GLN A 43 10.28 4.05 4.44
N HIS A 44 9.00 3.87 4.79
CA HIS A 44 8.04 4.94 5.04
C HIS A 44 6.98 4.48 6.04
N ARG A 45 6.17 5.43 6.50
CA ARG A 45 5.12 5.21 7.52
C ARG A 45 3.72 5.02 6.92
N ILE A 46 3.63 4.84 5.61
CA ILE A 46 2.38 4.52 4.90
C ILE A 46 2.15 3.01 4.99
N VAL A 47 0.95 2.63 5.45
CA VAL A 47 0.57 1.24 5.75
C VAL A 47 -0.79 0.93 5.13
N LEU A 48 -0.96 -0.27 4.57
CA LEU A 48 -2.28 -0.77 4.19
C LEU A 48 -2.97 -1.38 5.41
N ALA A 49 -4.07 -0.77 5.86
CA ALA A 49 -4.93 -1.29 6.91
C ALA A 49 -5.59 -2.63 6.50
N PRO A 50 -6.03 -3.46 7.47
CA PRO A 50 -6.80 -4.66 7.17
C PRO A 50 -8.15 -4.30 6.53
N LEU A 51 -8.38 -4.75 5.30
CA LEU A 51 -9.59 -4.46 4.52
C LEU A 51 -10.22 -5.75 4.02
N THR A 52 -11.33 -6.19 4.63
CA THR A 52 -12.10 -7.36 4.17
C THR A 52 -12.64 -7.13 2.76
N ARG A 53 -12.31 -8.02 1.81
CA ARG A 53 -12.69 -7.86 0.39
C ARG A 53 -13.71 -8.87 -0.12
N PHE A 54 -14.00 -9.92 0.65
CA PHE A 54 -14.93 -10.99 0.26
C PHE A 54 -14.54 -11.67 -1.08
N ARG A 55 -13.25 -11.92 -1.29
CA ARG A 55 -12.72 -12.53 -2.53
C ARG A 55 -12.08 -13.90 -2.32
N ALA A 56 -12.28 -14.52 -1.15
CA ALA A 56 -11.92 -15.91 -0.99
C ALA A 56 -12.90 -16.80 -1.77
N TYR A 57 -12.39 -17.92 -2.28
CA TYR A 57 -13.20 -18.94 -2.91
C TYR A 57 -13.96 -19.78 -1.88
N THR A 58 -14.68 -20.79 -2.36
CA THR A 58 -15.37 -21.78 -1.53
C THR A 58 -14.42 -22.33 -0.46
N PHE A 59 -14.97 -22.61 0.72
CA PHE A 59 -14.21 -23.06 1.88
C PHE A 59 -13.12 -22.08 2.32
N HIS A 60 -13.31 -20.77 2.13
CA HIS A 60 -12.39 -19.73 2.62
C HIS A 60 -10.97 -19.77 2.02
N VAL A 61 -10.79 -20.42 0.86
CA VAL A 61 -9.48 -20.57 0.22
C VAL A 61 -9.07 -19.29 -0.54
N PRO A 62 -7.90 -18.70 -0.25
CA PRO A 62 -7.33 -17.59 -1.02
C PRO A 62 -7.14 -17.92 -2.50
N GLY A 63 -7.76 -17.14 -3.38
CA GLY A 63 -7.59 -17.23 -4.83
C GLY A 63 -6.42 -16.40 -5.39
N PRO A 64 -6.06 -16.57 -6.67
CA PRO A 64 -4.99 -15.82 -7.33
C PRO A 64 -5.24 -14.31 -7.35
N GLN A 65 -6.50 -13.86 -7.35
CA GLN A 65 -6.82 -12.43 -7.32
C GLN A 65 -6.30 -11.71 -6.06
N GLN A 66 -6.23 -12.41 -4.92
CA GLN A 66 -5.66 -11.84 -3.70
C GLN A 66 -4.15 -11.60 -3.87
N ALA A 67 -3.42 -12.48 -4.56
CA ALA A 67 -2.00 -12.27 -4.83
C ALA A 67 -1.76 -11.01 -5.67
N SER A 68 -2.48 -10.85 -6.78
CA SER A 68 -2.40 -9.63 -7.61
C SER A 68 -2.80 -8.38 -6.83
N TYR A 69 -3.82 -8.48 -5.97
CA TYR A 69 -4.29 -7.37 -5.14
C TYR A 69 -3.22 -6.85 -4.18
N TYR A 70 -2.53 -7.74 -3.47
CA TYR A 70 -1.46 -7.37 -2.53
C TYR A 70 -0.17 -6.96 -3.25
N SER A 71 0.14 -7.58 -4.40
CA SER A 71 1.27 -7.18 -5.25
C SER A 71 1.19 -5.70 -5.64
N GLN A 72 0.04 -5.25 -6.12
CA GLN A 72 -0.16 -3.85 -6.54
C GLN A 72 0.05 -2.87 -5.39
N ARG A 73 -0.36 -3.24 -4.18
CA ARG A 73 -0.28 -2.40 -2.97
C ARG A 73 1.08 -2.46 -2.28
N GLY A 74 1.83 -3.53 -2.50
CA GLY A 74 3.20 -3.72 -2.05
C GLY A 74 4.26 -3.33 -3.09
N SER A 75 3.85 -2.62 -4.15
CA SER A 75 4.74 -2.20 -5.24
C SER A 75 5.83 -1.23 -4.78
N THR A 76 5.59 -0.48 -3.69
CA THR A 76 6.61 0.39 -3.08
C THR A 76 7.44 -0.40 -2.05
N PRO A 77 8.78 -0.44 -2.19
CA PRO A 77 9.65 -1.17 -1.27
C PRO A 77 9.53 -0.68 0.18
N GLY A 78 9.57 -1.61 1.13
CA GLY A 78 9.46 -1.27 2.55
C GLY A 78 8.06 -0.81 2.99
N THR A 79 7.03 -1.05 2.19
CA THR A 79 5.62 -0.88 2.58
C THR A 79 5.21 -2.00 3.52
N LEU A 80 4.53 -1.64 4.61
CA LEU A 80 3.83 -2.59 5.46
C LEU A 80 2.40 -2.78 4.94
N LEU A 81 2.04 -4.00 4.56
CA LEU A 81 0.65 -4.37 4.26
C LEU A 81 0.10 -5.27 5.35
N ILE A 82 -1.08 -4.95 5.87
CA ILE A 82 -1.84 -5.83 6.77
C ILE A 82 -2.95 -6.48 5.94
N THR A 83 -3.01 -7.82 5.93
CA THR A 83 -4.03 -8.51 5.14
C THR A 83 -5.44 -8.26 5.65
N GLU A 84 -6.40 -8.62 4.81
CA GLU A 84 -7.79 -8.73 5.21
C GLU A 84 -7.97 -9.69 6.38
N GLY A 85 -9.12 -9.57 7.04
CA GLY A 85 -9.41 -10.44 8.14
C GLY A 85 -9.43 -11.90 7.73
N THR A 86 -8.67 -12.72 8.45
CA THR A 86 -8.52 -14.15 8.14
C THR A 86 -8.96 -14.99 9.34
N PHE A 87 -9.86 -15.95 9.11
CA PHE A 87 -10.38 -16.84 10.16
C PHE A 87 -9.32 -17.83 10.65
N THR A 88 -9.23 -17.97 11.97
CA THR A 88 -8.27 -18.84 12.66
C THR A 88 -8.77 -20.26 12.90
N SER A 89 -10.08 -20.47 12.84
CA SER A 89 -10.75 -21.76 12.93
C SER A 89 -12.05 -21.70 12.12
N HIS A 90 -12.66 -22.87 11.93
CA HIS A 90 -14.00 -22.95 11.35
C HIS A 90 -15.02 -22.16 12.20
N ASP A 91 -14.94 -22.26 13.53
CA ASP A 91 -15.89 -21.63 14.45
C ASP A 91 -15.69 -20.11 14.61
N ALA A 92 -14.50 -19.59 14.29
CA ALA A 92 -14.24 -18.15 14.19
C ALA A 92 -14.84 -17.53 12.91
N GLY A 93 -15.45 -18.35 12.06
CA GLY A 93 -16.10 -17.97 10.83
C GLY A 93 -17.44 -17.24 11.03
N GLY A 94 -18.16 -17.06 9.92
CA GLY A 94 -19.45 -16.37 9.90
C GLY A 94 -19.74 -15.72 8.55
N TYR A 95 -18.72 -15.58 7.70
CA TYR A 95 -18.83 -14.99 6.37
C TYR A 95 -18.21 -15.89 5.30
N GLY A 96 -18.99 -16.29 4.29
CA GLY A 96 -18.59 -17.32 3.31
C GLY A 96 -17.33 -16.99 2.49
N ASN A 97 -17.10 -15.72 2.12
CA ASN A 97 -16.00 -15.32 1.21
C ASN A 97 -14.84 -14.60 1.91
N VAL A 98 -14.73 -14.72 3.23
CA VAL A 98 -13.57 -14.25 4.01
C VAL A 98 -12.54 -15.38 4.05
N PRO A 99 -11.22 -15.11 3.90
CA PRO A 99 -10.22 -16.18 3.88
C PRO A 99 -10.02 -16.84 5.25
N GLY A 100 -9.58 -18.10 5.25
CA GLY A 100 -9.19 -18.86 6.45
C GLY A 100 -7.67 -19.09 6.51
N ILE A 101 -7.17 -19.60 7.65
CA ILE A 101 -5.76 -20.04 7.83
C ILE A 101 -5.62 -21.27 8.76
N TYR A 102 -6.61 -22.16 8.75
CA TYR A 102 -6.62 -23.33 9.64
C TYR A 102 -6.54 -24.68 8.91
N THR A 103 -6.38 -24.66 7.59
CA THR A 103 -6.19 -25.87 6.77
C THR A 103 -4.96 -25.72 5.90
N ASP A 104 -4.45 -26.84 5.37
CA ASP A 104 -3.29 -26.82 4.47
C ASP A 104 -3.59 -26.09 3.17
N GLU A 105 -4.82 -26.18 2.66
CA GLU A 105 -5.29 -25.46 1.48
C GLU A 105 -5.23 -23.95 1.69
N HIS A 106 -5.65 -23.50 2.88
CA HIS A 106 -5.51 -22.10 3.27
C HIS A 106 -4.05 -21.67 3.25
N ILE A 107 -3.17 -22.42 3.94
CA ILE A 107 -1.74 -22.09 4.03
C ILE A 107 -1.11 -22.03 2.64
N LYS A 108 -1.42 -23.00 1.76
CA LYS A 108 -0.98 -23.01 0.36
C LYS A 108 -1.47 -21.78 -0.40
N GLY A 109 -2.74 -21.39 -0.23
CA GLY A 109 -3.31 -20.17 -0.81
C GLY A 109 -2.59 -18.90 -0.32
N HIS A 110 -2.32 -18.81 0.99
CA HIS A 110 -1.61 -17.68 1.59
C HIS A 110 -0.15 -17.58 1.11
N ARG A 111 0.56 -18.70 0.98
CA ARG A 111 1.95 -18.73 0.48
C ARG A 111 2.12 -18.14 -0.93
N ARG A 112 1.11 -18.28 -1.80
CA ARG A 112 1.13 -17.70 -3.16
C ARG A 112 1.21 -16.17 -3.16
N ARG A 113 0.88 -15.50 -2.06
CA ARG A 113 0.98 -14.03 -1.92
C ARG A 113 2.39 -13.53 -1.63
N ALA A 114 3.38 -14.42 -1.45
CA ALA A 114 4.76 -14.09 -1.09
C ALA A 114 4.90 -13.17 0.15
N CYS A 115 3.92 -13.21 1.07
CA CYS A 115 3.95 -12.44 2.30
C CYS A 115 4.73 -13.21 3.39
N GLN A 116 5.90 -12.73 3.78
CA GLN A 116 6.63 -13.23 4.95
C GLN A 116 6.45 -12.28 6.15
N GLY A 117 5.84 -12.80 7.22
CA GLY A 117 6.09 -12.41 8.61
C GLY A 117 5.52 -11.07 9.12
N ILE A 118 4.51 -11.14 9.99
CA ILE A 118 4.45 -10.69 11.41
C ILE A 118 3.01 -11.00 11.83
N VAL A 119 2.89 -11.84 12.86
CA VAL A 119 1.63 -12.22 13.51
C VAL A 119 1.53 -11.38 14.77
N HIS A 120 0.59 -10.43 14.83
CA HIS A 120 0.22 -9.80 16.10
C HIS A 120 -1.28 -9.90 16.32
N TRP A 121 -1.61 -10.38 17.52
CA TRP A 121 -2.91 -10.90 17.92
C TRP A 121 -3.81 -9.79 18.43
N HIS A 122 -5.07 -9.74 17.98
CA HIS A 122 -6.21 -9.37 18.84
C HIS A 122 -7.47 -10.15 18.41
N THR A 123 -7.80 -11.10 19.29
CA THR A 123 -9.08 -11.79 19.54
C THR A 123 -9.75 -12.64 18.45
N TYR A 124 -9.88 -12.25 17.18
CA TYR A 124 -10.62 -13.11 16.20
C TYR A 124 -10.18 -13.04 14.73
N THR A 125 -9.17 -12.21 14.41
CA THR A 125 -8.83 -11.91 13.02
C THR A 125 -7.32 -11.78 12.84
N ILE A 126 -6.73 -12.56 11.91
CA ILE A 126 -5.29 -12.45 11.59
C ILE A 126 -5.08 -11.53 10.39
N GLY A 127 -4.25 -10.50 10.58
CA GLY A 127 -3.63 -9.73 9.51
C GLY A 127 -2.17 -10.14 9.34
N TYR A 128 -1.78 -10.57 8.13
CA TYR A 128 -0.39 -10.85 7.80
C TYR A 128 0.30 -9.59 7.34
N THR A 129 1.56 -9.44 7.74
CA THR A 129 2.48 -8.43 7.23
C THR A 129 3.14 -8.92 5.95
N CYS A 130 3.06 -8.13 4.88
CA CYS A 130 3.87 -8.31 3.68
C CYS A 130 4.85 -7.14 3.60
N VAL A 131 6.15 -7.41 3.73
CA VAL A 131 7.22 -6.46 3.39
C VAL A 131 8.00 -7.04 2.23
N ASN A 132 8.06 -6.30 1.11
CA ASN A 132 8.71 -6.67 -0.16
C ASN A 132 8.06 -7.86 -0.89
N TYR A 133 7.01 -7.58 -1.66
CA TYR A 133 6.54 -8.51 -2.69
C TYR A 133 7.60 -8.58 -3.80
N SER A 134 8.42 -9.63 -3.79
CA SER A 134 9.11 -10.07 -5.00
C SER A 134 8.13 -10.95 -5.76
N ALA A 135 7.70 -10.54 -6.94
CA ALA A 135 7.03 -11.47 -7.85
C ALA A 135 7.92 -12.72 -8.02
N PRO A 136 7.35 -13.93 -8.06
CA PRO A 136 8.13 -15.08 -8.52
C PRO A 136 8.67 -14.75 -9.91
N ARG A 137 9.98 -14.88 -10.09
CA ARG A 137 10.61 -14.89 -11.41
C ARG A 137 10.20 -16.15 -12.16
#